data_AF-A0A2M8P7P2-F1
#
_entry.id   AF-A0A2M8P7P2-F1
#
_cell.length_a   1.000
_cell.length_b   1.000
_cell.length_c   1.000
_cell.angle_alpha   90.00
_cell.angle_beta   90.00
_cell.angle_gamma   90.00
#
_symmetry.space_group_name_H-M   'P 1'
#
loop_
_entity.id
_entity.type
_entity.pdbx_description
1 polymer ?
#
loop_
_entity_poly.entity_id
_entity_poly.type
_entity_poly.pdbx_seq_one_letter_code
_entity_poly.pdbx_strand_id
1 'polypeptide(L)'
;NLKRLVERSIGVFGKSGTGKSFLTRVLMAGVVNRGIGVSLIFDMHNDYGWEITDERGPKVKGLKQLFPDRVVILTLDEDSSRRRNAKYDFAIKLGFDEIEPEDIAMLKATMSLSDTMVDAAYLLRKVWDTGWVKRLLKGTPDDFEYIVENTN
;
A
#
# COMPACT_ATOMS: atom_id res chain seq x y z
N ASN A 1 2.67 -29.88 7.80
CA ASN A 1 3.91 -29.06 7.88
C ASN A 1 3.79 -27.63 7.34
N LEU A 2 3.04 -27.31 6.27
CA LEU A 2 2.87 -25.91 5.84
C LEU A 2 2.17 -25.01 6.89
N LYS A 3 1.12 -25.52 7.56
CA LYS A 3 0.43 -24.79 8.64
C LYS A 3 1.37 -24.25 9.72
N ARG A 4 2.24 -25.11 10.26
CA ARG A 4 3.24 -24.73 11.27
C ARG A 4 4.29 -23.74 10.76
N LEU A 5 4.57 -23.74 9.45
CA LEU A 5 5.52 -22.82 8.84
C LEU A 5 4.97 -21.39 8.84
N VAL A 6 3.69 -21.22 8.50
CA VAL A 6 3.05 -19.90 8.39
C VAL A 6 2.56 -19.34 9.72
N GLU A 7 2.53 -20.15 10.77
CA GLU A 7 2.33 -19.71 12.16
C GLU A 7 3.56 -19.02 12.76
N ARG A 8 4.67 -18.90 12.01
CA ARG A 8 5.93 -18.30 12.46
C ARG A 8 6.40 -17.26 11.46
N SER A 9 7.18 -16.29 11.95
CA SER A 9 7.92 -15.37 11.09
C SER A 9 8.95 -16.16 10.27
N ILE A 10 8.87 -16.04 8.95
CA ILE A 10 9.77 -16.69 8.01
C ILE A 10 10.42 -15.67 7.08
N GLY A 11 11.66 -15.93 6.68
CA GLY A 11 12.36 -15.15 5.66
C GLY A 11 12.95 -16.06 4.59
N VAL A 12 12.82 -15.66 3.33
CA VAL A 12 13.42 -16.36 2.17
C VAL A 12 14.61 -15.53 1.67
N PHE A 13 15.82 -16.06 1.81
CA PHE A 13 17.07 -15.36 1.51
C PHE A 13 17.85 -16.04 0.37
N GLY A 14 18.64 -15.25 -0.36
CA GLY A 14 19.42 -15.71 -1.52
C GLY A 14 19.88 -14.58 -2.44
N LYS A 15 20.92 -14.81 -3.24
CA LYS A 15 21.40 -13.85 -4.24
C LYS A 15 20.34 -13.60 -5.33
N SER A 16 20.47 -12.53 -6.11
CA SER A 16 19.59 -12.33 -7.28
C SER A 16 19.66 -13.54 -8.22
N GLY A 17 18.56 -13.88 -8.88
CA GLY A 17 18.47 -15.03 -9.78
C GLY A 17 18.40 -16.42 -9.12
N THR A 18 18.50 -16.55 -7.79
CA THR A 18 18.48 -17.87 -7.11
C THR A 18 17.07 -18.41 -6.84
N GLY A 19 16.04 -17.89 -7.51
CA GLY A 19 14.67 -18.38 -7.39
C GLY A 19 13.92 -18.02 -6.09
N LYS A 20 14.33 -16.96 -5.38
CA LYS A 20 13.64 -16.49 -4.16
C LYS A 20 12.14 -16.21 -4.40
N SER A 21 11.83 -15.44 -5.43
CA SER A 21 10.45 -15.08 -5.77
C SER A 21 9.65 -16.32 -6.19
N PHE A 22 10.30 -17.27 -6.89
CA PHE A 22 9.68 -18.55 -7.26
C PHE A 22 9.32 -19.38 -6.02
N LEU A 23 10.25 -19.61 -5.10
CA LEU A 23 9.99 -20.36 -3.87
C LEU A 23 8.90 -19.70 -3.02
N THR A 24 8.97 -18.37 -2.87
CA THR A 24 7.99 -17.59 -2.12
C THR A 24 6.60 -17.76 -2.74
N ARG A 25 6.48 -17.72 -4.08
CA ARG A 25 5.21 -17.95 -4.78
C ARG A 25 4.67 -19.35 -4.55
N VAL A 26 5.51 -20.38 -4.58
CA VAL A 26 5.09 -21.77 -4.29
C VAL A 26 4.55 -21.90 -2.86
N LEU A 27 5.21 -21.28 -1.89
CA LEU A 27 4.74 -21.26 -0.50
C LEU A 27 3.37 -20.55 -0.41
N MET A 28 3.24 -19.36 -0.99
CA MET A 28 1.98 -18.60 -0.99
C MET A 28 0.86 -19.34 -1.73
N ALA A 29 1.14 -19.95 -2.87
CA ALA A 29 0.18 -20.80 -3.58
C ALA A 29 -0.30 -21.96 -2.71
N GLY A 30 0.60 -22.58 -1.94
CA GLY A 30 0.25 -23.60 -0.95
C GLY A 30 -0.70 -23.09 0.14
N VAL A 31 -0.48 -21.86 0.63
CA VAL A 31 -1.34 -21.23 1.65
C VAL A 31 -2.73 -20.98 1.11
N VAL A 32 -2.84 -20.36 -0.07
CA VAL A 32 -4.11 -20.05 -0.74
C VAL A 32 -4.87 -21.32 -1.12
N ASN A 33 -4.18 -22.30 -1.71
CA ASN A 33 -4.78 -23.56 -2.13
C ASN A 33 -5.39 -24.32 -0.95
N ARG A 34 -4.67 -24.40 0.17
CA ARG A 34 -5.10 -25.13 1.36
C ARG A 34 -5.98 -24.32 2.32
N GLY A 35 -6.23 -23.04 2.04
CA GLY A 35 -7.05 -22.17 2.89
C GLY A 35 -6.51 -22.03 4.31
N ILE A 36 -5.18 -21.98 4.46
CA ILE A 36 -4.53 -22.03 5.79
C ILE A 36 -4.48 -20.64 6.45
N GLY A 37 -4.65 -19.55 5.68
CA GLY A 37 -4.66 -18.19 6.22
C GLY A 37 -5.08 -17.14 5.20
N VAL A 38 -5.22 -15.91 5.67
CA VAL A 38 -5.44 -14.71 4.86
C VAL A 38 -4.11 -13.98 4.68
N SER A 39 -3.77 -13.63 3.45
CA SER A 39 -2.48 -13.00 3.11
C SER A 39 -2.69 -11.60 2.57
N LEU A 40 -2.00 -10.62 3.16
CA LEU A 40 -1.76 -9.31 2.57
C LEU A 40 -0.33 -9.28 2.03
N ILE A 41 -0.17 -9.09 0.73
CA ILE A 41 1.13 -9.17 0.05
C ILE A 41 1.48 -7.81 -0.54
N PHE A 42 2.61 -7.24 -0.10
CA PHE A 42 3.21 -6.07 -0.72
C PHE A 42 4.14 -6.52 -1.85
N ASP A 43 3.68 -6.40 -3.10
CA ASP A 43 4.36 -6.91 -4.29
C ASP A 43 5.11 -5.81 -5.04
N MET A 44 6.29 -5.43 -4.55
CA MET A 44 7.08 -4.32 -5.10
C MET A 44 7.53 -4.53 -6.56
N HIS A 45 7.80 -5.78 -6.96
CA HIS A 45 8.33 -6.14 -8.28
C HIS A 45 7.28 -6.77 -9.21
N ASN A 46 6.02 -6.88 -8.77
CA ASN A 46 4.96 -7.60 -9.48
C ASN A 46 5.32 -9.07 -9.74
N ASP A 47 5.98 -9.68 -8.75
CA ASP A 47 6.57 -11.03 -8.80
C ASP A 47 5.58 -12.13 -8.38
N TYR A 48 4.40 -11.77 -7.86
CA TYR A 48 3.49 -12.72 -7.24
C TYR A 48 2.08 -12.63 -7.82
N GLY A 49 1.61 -11.43 -8.13
CA GLY A 49 0.22 -11.17 -8.53
C GLY A 49 -0.20 -11.87 -9.82
N TRP A 50 0.30 -11.42 -10.97
CA TRP A 50 -0.25 -11.79 -12.29
C TRP A 50 0.58 -12.80 -13.08
N GLU A 51 1.70 -12.37 -13.65
CA GLU A 51 2.55 -13.18 -14.53
C GLU A 51 3.96 -12.60 -14.53
N ILE A 52 4.96 -13.48 -14.55
CA ILE A 52 6.36 -13.09 -14.73
C ILE A 52 6.89 -13.72 -16.01
N THR A 53 7.64 -12.93 -16.75
CA THR A 53 8.48 -13.44 -17.84
C THR A 53 9.73 -14.06 -17.23
N ASP A 54 9.88 -15.37 -17.32
CA ASP A 54 11.15 -16.03 -16.99
C ASP A 54 12.24 -15.51 -17.93
N GLU A 55 13.46 -15.32 -17.42
CA GLU A 55 14.66 -14.97 -18.20
C GLU A 55 14.90 -15.98 -19.36
N ARG A 56 14.34 -17.19 -19.25
CA ARG A 56 14.40 -18.25 -20.27
C ARG A 56 13.28 -18.23 -21.30
N GLY A 57 12.30 -17.32 -21.20
CA GLY A 57 11.23 -17.12 -22.19
C GLY A 57 9.82 -17.57 -21.79
N PRO A 58 9.58 -18.63 -20.98
CA PRO A 58 8.24 -19.00 -20.56
C PRO A 58 7.62 -17.99 -19.59
N LYS A 59 6.35 -17.67 -19.80
CA LYS A 59 5.54 -16.93 -18.85
C LYS A 59 5.09 -17.84 -17.72
N VAL A 60 5.42 -17.49 -16.48
CA VAL A 60 5.05 -18.26 -15.29
C VAL A 60 3.82 -17.64 -14.65
N LYS A 61 2.81 -18.48 -14.37
CA LYS A 61 1.57 -18.04 -13.75
C LYS A 61 1.78 -17.45 -12.36
N GLY A 62 1.14 -16.32 -12.09
CA GLY A 62 1.03 -15.70 -10.77
C GLY A 62 -0.14 -16.26 -9.96
N LEU A 63 -0.27 -15.80 -8.72
CA LEU A 63 -1.29 -16.27 -7.77
C LEU A 63 -2.71 -15.98 -8.27
N LYS A 64 -2.95 -14.83 -8.92
CA LYS A 64 -4.27 -14.48 -9.49
C LYS A 64 -4.67 -15.42 -10.62
N GLN A 65 -3.73 -15.83 -11.47
CA GLN A 65 -4.00 -16.77 -12.56
C GLN A 65 -4.24 -18.20 -12.05
N LEU A 66 -3.65 -18.58 -10.91
CA LEU A 66 -3.84 -19.89 -10.28
C LEU A 66 -5.12 -19.96 -9.45
N PHE A 67 -5.50 -18.87 -8.78
CA PHE A 67 -6.63 -18.81 -7.86
C PHE A 67 -7.47 -17.54 -8.10
N PRO A 68 -8.13 -17.41 -9.27
CA PRO A 68 -8.80 -16.17 -9.69
C PRO A 68 -9.86 -15.68 -8.70
N ASP A 69 -10.56 -16.61 -8.05
CA ASP A 69 -11.65 -16.32 -7.10
C ASP A 69 -11.18 -16.12 -5.66
N ARG A 70 -9.87 -16.31 -5.38
CA ARG A 70 -9.31 -16.21 -4.02
C ARG A 70 -8.22 -15.16 -3.88
N VAL A 71 -7.76 -14.61 -4.99
CA VAL A 71 -6.68 -13.61 -5.02
C VAL A 71 -7.23 -12.36 -5.69
N VAL A 72 -7.01 -11.22 -5.06
CA VAL A 72 -7.35 -9.90 -5.58
C VAL A 72 -6.07 -9.08 -5.64
N ILE A 73 -5.83 -8.43 -6.78
CA ILE A 73 -4.70 -7.52 -6.98
C ILE A 73 -5.22 -6.09 -6.86
N LEU A 74 -4.65 -5.34 -5.92
CA LEU A 74 -4.99 -3.94 -5.68
C LEU A 74 -3.84 -3.05 -6.13
N THR A 75 -4.17 -1.90 -6.71
CA THR A 75 -3.17 -0.89 -7.07
C THR A 75 -3.36 0.40 -6.29
N LEU A 76 -2.25 1.06 -5.94
CA LEU A 76 -2.23 2.39 -5.34
C LEU A 76 -2.10 3.51 -6.40
N ASP A 77 -1.71 3.15 -7.61
CA ASP A 77 -1.47 4.09 -8.71
C ASP A 77 -1.91 3.45 -10.04
N GLU A 78 -3.11 3.82 -10.49
CA GLU A 78 -3.68 3.34 -11.74
C GLU A 78 -2.82 3.72 -12.95
N ASP A 79 -2.26 4.93 -12.97
CA ASP A 79 -1.51 5.45 -14.11
C ASP A 79 -0.19 4.73 -14.27
N SER A 80 0.55 4.52 -13.17
CA SER A 80 1.74 3.66 -13.15
C SER A 80 1.43 2.24 -13.57
N SER A 81 0.29 1.69 -13.13
CA SER A 81 -0.14 0.34 -13.50
C SER A 81 -0.45 0.23 -14.99
N ARG A 82 -1.17 1.20 -15.56
CA ARG A 82 -1.48 1.29 -17.00
C ARG A 82 -0.22 1.44 -17.83
N ARG A 83 0.71 2.33 -17.45
CA ARG A 83 2.00 2.52 -18.15
C ARG A 83 2.82 1.23 -18.22
N ARG A 84 2.79 0.41 -17.18
CA ARG A 84 3.48 -0.89 -17.12
C ARG A 84 2.66 -2.06 -17.67
N ASN A 85 1.44 -1.80 -18.17
CA ASN A 85 0.47 -2.82 -18.55
C ASN A 85 0.24 -3.88 -17.45
N ALA A 86 0.32 -3.47 -16.19
CA ALA A 86 0.11 -4.33 -15.04
C ALA A 86 -1.39 -4.59 -14.84
N LYS A 87 -1.77 -5.84 -14.59
CA LYS A 87 -3.15 -6.24 -14.31
C LYS A 87 -3.46 -6.03 -12.84
N TYR A 88 -4.61 -5.41 -12.55
CA TYR A 88 -5.15 -5.22 -11.21
C TYR A 88 -6.68 -5.35 -11.28
N ASP A 89 -7.30 -5.67 -10.14
CA ASP A 89 -8.76 -5.80 -10.01
C ASP A 89 -9.40 -4.45 -9.63
N PHE A 90 -8.83 -3.74 -8.64
CA PHE A 90 -9.34 -2.44 -8.19
C PHE A 90 -8.20 -1.50 -7.76
N ALA A 91 -8.46 -0.20 -7.88
CA ALA A 91 -7.59 0.84 -7.35
C ALA A 91 -8.04 1.24 -5.94
N ILE A 92 -7.12 1.21 -4.98
CA ILE A 92 -7.34 1.74 -3.65
C ILE A 92 -7.14 3.25 -3.73
N LYS A 93 -8.08 3.99 -3.14
CA LYS A 93 -7.97 5.44 -2.94
C LYS A 93 -8.23 5.71 -1.47
N LEU A 94 -7.51 6.67 -0.91
CA LEU A 94 -7.75 7.20 0.42
C LEU A 94 -8.60 8.46 0.30
N GLY A 95 -9.67 8.54 1.08
CA GLY A 95 -10.46 9.74 1.26
C GLY A 95 -9.66 10.80 2.03
N PHE A 96 -9.89 12.08 1.75
CA PHE A 96 -9.25 13.17 2.50
C PHE A 96 -9.72 13.24 3.97
N ASP A 97 -10.87 12.63 4.25
CA ASP A 97 -11.47 12.47 5.58
C ASP A 97 -10.87 11.34 6.39
N GLU A 98 -10.17 10.41 5.73
CA GLU A 98 -9.45 9.28 6.36
C GLU A 98 -8.02 9.65 6.79
N ILE A 99 -7.55 10.86 6.47
CA ILE A 99 -6.20 11.31 6.82
C ILE A 99 -6.20 11.95 8.20
N GLU A 100 -5.38 11.41 9.09
CA GLU A 100 -5.18 11.90 10.45
C GLU A 100 -3.86 12.69 10.56
N PRO A 101 -3.74 13.67 11.48
CA PRO A 101 -2.48 14.36 11.74
C PRO A 101 -1.31 13.41 12.07
N GLU A 102 -1.60 12.29 12.72
CA GLU A 102 -0.67 11.21 13.04
C GLU A 102 -0.02 10.62 11.78
N ASP A 103 -0.77 10.49 10.69
CA ASP A 103 -0.23 10.03 9.39
C ASP A 103 0.82 10.99 8.85
N ILE A 104 0.56 12.29 8.97
CA ILE A 104 1.51 13.34 8.58
C ILE A 104 2.74 13.33 9.48
N ALA A 105 2.54 13.14 10.79
CA ALA A 105 3.63 13.04 11.75
C ALA A 105 4.54 11.83 11.48
N MET A 106 3.97 10.67 11.12
CA MET A 106 4.74 9.48 10.72
C MET A 106 5.60 9.74 9.48
N LEU A 107 5.16 10.62 8.58
CA LEU A 107 5.86 10.98 7.35
C LEU A 107 6.85 12.14 7.51
N LYS A 108 6.98 12.72 8.71
CA LYS A 108 7.80 13.91 8.97
C LYS A 108 9.22 13.80 8.41
N ALA A 109 9.91 12.69 8.70
CA ALA A 109 11.27 12.47 8.22
C ALA A 109 11.34 12.23 6.71
N THR A 110 10.40 11.44 6.17
CA THR A 110 10.36 11.08 4.74
C THR A 110 10.04 12.28 3.84
N MET A 111 9.21 13.20 4.33
CA MET A 111 8.76 14.39 3.60
C MET A 111 9.47 15.68 4.03
N SER A 112 10.45 15.59 4.94
CA SER A 112 11.18 16.74 5.50
C SER A 112 10.27 17.82 6.10
N LEU A 113 9.23 17.41 6.84
CA LEU A 113 8.30 18.32 7.49
C LEU A 113 8.89 18.88 8.79
N SER A 114 8.57 20.13 9.12
CA SER A 114 8.93 20.71 10.42
C SER A 114 7.92 20.31 11.51
N ASP A 115 8.31 20.45 12.78
CA ASP A 115 7.36 20.28 13.91
C ASP A 115 6.16 21.22 13.77
N THR A 116 6.41 22.48 13.37
CA THR A 116 5.34 23.47 13.15
C THR A 116 4.34 23.05 12.08
N MET A 117 4.78 22.35 11.02
CA MET A 117 3.87 21.83 10.00
C MET A 117 2.98 20.69 10.55
N VAL A 118 3.53 19.85 11.42
CA VAL A 118 2.79 18.78 12.08
C VAL A 118 1.80 19.37 13.09
N ASP A 119 2.23 20.32 13.91
CA ASP A 119 1.36 21.03 14.86
C ASP A 119 0.20 21.74 14.15
N ALA A 120 0.47 22.34 12.97
CA ALA A 120 -0.56 22.91 12.13
C ALA A 120 -1.58 21.85 11.67
N ALA A 121 -1.15 20.64 11.30
CA ALA A 121 -2.09 19.57 10.94
C ALA A 121 -3.02 19.20 12.11
N TYR A 122 -2.50 19.09 13.33
CA TYR A 122 -3.30 18.86 14.54
C TYR A 122 -4.28 20.00 14.81
N LEU A 123 -3.83 21.25 14.65
CA LEU A 123 -4.66 22.43 14.80
C LEU A 123 -5.81 22.42 13.79
N LEU A 124 -5.52 22.22 12.51
CA LEU A 124 -6.51 22.18 11.45
C LEU A 124 -7.53 21.07 11.69
N ARG A 125 -7.08 19.88 12.13
CA ARG A 125 -7.98 18.80 12.50
C ARG A 125 -8.88 19.16 13.66
N LYS A 126 -8.36 19.84 14.69
CA LYS A 126 -9.16 20.29 15.85
C LYS A 126 -10.23 21.31 15.45
N VAL A 127 -9.93 22.22 14.52
CA VAL A 127 -10.85 23.29 14.12
C VAL A 127 -11.86 22.84 13.06
N TRP A 128 -11.46 21.97 12.13
CA TRP A 128 -12.26 21.59 10.95
C TRP A 128 -12.69 20.12 10.90
N ASP A 129 -12.29 19.30 11.88
CA ASP A 129 -12.63 17.89 12.02
C ASP A 129 -12.39 17.05 10.75
N THR A 130 -13.29 16.13 10.37
CA THR A 130 -13.12 15.15 9.27
C THR A 130 -12.98 15.77 7.88
N GLY A 131 -13.11 17.09 7.72
CA GLY A 131 -12.93 17.79 6.45
C GLY A 131 -11.61 18.54 6.30
N TRP A 132 -10.72 18.47 7.29
CA TRP A 132 -9.60 19.40 7.42
C TRP A 132 -8.64 19.41 6.23
N VAL A 133 -8.26 18.25 5.68
CA VAL A 133 -7.36 18.19 4.51
C VAL A 133 -8.04 18.79 3.27
N LYS A 134 -9.29 18.42 3.02
CA LYS A 134 -10.04 18.94 1.87
C LYS A 134 -10.24 20.44 1.96
N ARG A 135 -10.48 20.96 3.17
CA ARG A 135 -10.63 22.41 3.42
C ARG A 135 -9.29 23.12 3.29
N LEU A 136 -8.20 22.56 3.83
CA LEU A 136 -6.84 23.09 3.65
C LEU A 136 -6.48 23.24 2.16
N LEU A 137 -6.72 22.19 1.36
CA LEU A 137 -6.42 22.20 -0.08
C LEU A 137 -7.26 23.19 -0.89
N LYS A 138 -8.44 23.57 -0.37
CA LYS A 138 -9.35 24.55 -0.99
C LYS A 138 -9.32 25.93 -0.32
N GLY A 139 -8.48 26.09 0.71
CA GLY A 139 -8.58 27.17 1.68
C GLY A 139 -8.54 28.54 1.03
N THR A 140 -9.37 29.44 1.54
CA THR A 140 -9.42 30.85 1.17
C THR A 140 -8.69 31.70 2.22
N PRO A 141 -8.31 32.96 1.92
CA PRO A 141 -7.72 33.86 2.92
C PRO A 141 -8.53 33.93 4.22
N ASP A 142 -9.85 34.03 4.12
CA ASP A 142 -10.77 34.07 5.26
C ASP A 142 -10.67 32.82 6.16
N ASP A 143 -10.45 31.64 5.58
CA ASP A 143 -10.26 30.40 6.36
C ASP A 143 -9.00 30.49 7.24
N PHE A 144 -7.94 31.11 6.74
CA PHE A 144 -6.68 31.26 7.46
C PHE A 144 -6.75 32.40 8.47
N GLU A 145 -7.41 33.52 8.14
CA GLU A 145 -7.70 34.59 9.10
C GLU A 145 -8.48 34.06 10.30
N TYR A 146 -9.53 33.27 10.06
CA TYR A 146 -10.30 32.63 11.14
C TYR A 146 -9.40 31.80 12.07
N ILE A 147 -8.47 31.01 11.54
CA ILE A 147 -7.55 30.21 12.36
C ILE A 147 -6.66 31.10 13.23
N VAL A 148 -6.08 32.15 12.64
CA VAL A 148 -5.19 33.08 13.34
C VAL A 148 -5.93 33.83 14.45
N GLU A 149 -7.19 34.21 14.22
CA GLU A 149 -8.01 34.93 15.19
C GLU A 149 -8.53 34.05 16.32
N ASN A 150 -8.83 32.78 16.05
CA ASN A 150 -9.55 31.90 16.98
C ASN A 150 -8.66 30.84 17.64
N THR A 151 -7.36 30.83 17.35
CA THR A 151 -6.46 29.81 17.90
C THR A 151 -5.12 30.30 18.44
N ASN A 152 -4.94 31.61 18.55
CA ASN A 152 -3.88 32.22 19.35
C ASN A 152 -4.24 32.31 20.83
#